data_AF-A0A8V5HA80-F1
#
_entry.id   AF-A0A8V5HA80-F1
#
_cell.length_a   1.000
_cell.length_b   1.000
_cell.length_c   1.000
_cell.angle_alpha   90.00
_cell.angle_beta   90.00
_cell.angle_gamma   90.00
#
_symmetry.space_group_name_H-M   'P 1'
#
loop_
_entity.id
_entity.type
_entity.pdbx_description
1 polymer ?
#
loop_
_entity_poly.entity_id
_entity_poly.type
_entity_poly.pdbx_seq_one_letter_code
_entity_poly.pdbx_strand_id
1 'polypeptide(L)'
;MKAARMKTPRRPVPKKPSNPCVKDPVGVYCRVRPLSRPDQECCIEVIDETTVQIHPPEGYRVFRNGEYRETQYSFKEVFGTLVVQKQLFDVVAKPLVEDLIRGKNGLLFTYGVTGSGKTHTMTGSPGDGGLLPRCLDMIFNSIGPFQAKRFVFKLDDKNGVDVQCEVDALLERQKRDAMPIPKTPSGKRQIDPEFADMINVQDHCKVEDVDEDNVYSVFVSYIEIYNNYIYDLLEEAPFEPIKPKWNNCNTPVRNGDFIPPQSKILREDQNHNMYVTGCTEVEVKSTEEAFEVFWRGQKKRRIANTQLNRESSRSHSVFIIKLAQAPLDADGDNVLQEELKCPAVMFCCLLMTSNPPVWKPEAFSSSYSDTSVNYSN
;
A
#
# COMPACT_ATOMS: atom_id res chain seq x y z
N MET A 1 9.45 -81.29 -19.74
CA MET A 1 9.85 -79.96 -19.19
C MET A 1 9.53 -78.91 -20.25
N LYS A 2 8.44 -78.14 -20.08
CA LYS A 2 8.03 -77.09 -21.02
C LYS A 2 8.47 -75.73 -20.47
N ALA A 3 9.18 -74.97 -21.29
CA ALA A 3 9.80 -73.69 -20.94
C ALA A 3 8.75 -72.60 -20.64
N ALA A 4 8.98 -71.85 -19.55
CA ALA A 4 8.14 -70.75 -19.10
C ALA A 4 8.35 -69.48 -19.92
N ARG A 5 7.25 -68.85 -20.34
CA ARG A 5 7.18 -67.61 -21.12
C ARG A 5 7.52 -66.41 -20.22
N MET A 6 8.52 -65.61 -20.60
CA MET A 6 8.89 -64.36 -19.94
C MET A 6 7.79 -63.29 -20.12
N LYS A 7 7.48 -62.54 -19.06
CA LYS A 7 6.54 -61.40 -19.08
C LYS A 7 7.30 -60.12 -19.45
N THR A 8 6.78 -59.35 -20.41
CA THR A 8 7.26 -58.02 -20.82
C THR A 8 6.92 -56.93 -19.78
N PRO A 9 7.70 -55.83 -19.69
CA PRO A 9 7.49 -54.78 -18.68
C PRO A 9 6.26 -53.91 -19.01
N ARG A 10 5.51 -53.51 -17.98
CA ARG A 10 4.33 -52.64 -18.09
C ARG A 10 4.74 -51.20 -18.43
N ARG A 11 4.07 -50.61 -19.42
CA ARG A 11 4.17 -49.21 -19.83
C ARG A 11 3.66 -48.29 -18.71
N PRO A 12 4.29 -47.12 -18.43
CA PRO A 12 3.80 -46.20 -17.41
C PRO A 12 2.45 -45.61 -17.80
N VAL A 13 1.55 -45.48 -16.82
CA VAL A 13 0.23 -44.85 -16.96
C VAL A 13 0.42 -43.35 -17.25
N PRO A 14 -0.32 -42.73 -18.20
CA PRO A 14 -0.24 -41.30 -18.42
C PRO A 14 -0.77 -40.56 -17.18
N LYS A 15 0.06 -39.69 -16.60
CA LYS A 15 -0.39 -38.73 -15.58
C LYS A 15 -1.48 -37.86 -16.19
N LYS A 16 -2.64 -37.78 -15.53
CA LYS A 16 -3.67 -36.79 -15.86
C LYS A 16 -3.02 -35.40 -15.83
N PRO A 17 -3.27 -34.52 -16.83
CA PRO A 17 -2.85 -33.14 -16.72
C PRO A 17 -3.56 -32.55 -15.50
N SER A 18 -2.79 -32.18 -14.48
CA SER A 18 -3.26 -31.19 -13.51
C SER A 18 -3.52 -29.94 -14.32
N ASN A 19 -4.78 -29.54 -14.43
CA ASN A 19 -5.12 -28.22 -14.94
C ASN A 19 -4.26 -27.22 -14.15
N PRO A 20 -3.34 -26.46 -14.78
CA PRO A 20 -2.85 -25.28 -14.12
C PRO A 20 -4.10 -24.41 -14.00
N CYS A 21 -4.61 -24.26 -12.77
CA CYS A 21 -5.59 -23.24 -12.46
C CYS A 21 -4.98 -21.95 -13.00
N VAL A 22 -5.51 -21.45 -14.11
CA VAL A 22 -5.11 -20.19 -14.71
C VAL A 22 -5.51 -19.15 -13.67
N LYS A 23 -4.57 -18.81 -12.77
CA LYS A 23 -4.79 -17.75 -11.81
C LYS A 23 -4.92 -16.49 -12.65
N ASP A 24 -6.09 -15.85 -12.59
CA ASP A 24 -6.25 -14.53 -13.20
C ASP A 24 -5.10 -13.63 -12.74
N PRO A 25 -4.46 -12.88 -13.65
CA PRO A 25 -3.29 -12.08 -13.31
C PRO A 25 -3.63 -10.96 -12.31
N VAL A 26 -4.90 -10.61 -12.17
CA VAL A 26 -5.40 -9.58 -11.24
C VAL A 26 -6.62 -10.10 -10.49
N GLY A 27 -6.55 -10.13 -9.16
CA GLY A 27 -7.71 -10.39 -8.31
C GLY A 27 -8.47 -9.10 -8.03
N VAL A 28 -9.74 -9.02 -8.48
CA VAL A 28 -10.61 -7.88 -8.17
C VAL A 28 -11.65 -8.30 -7.14
N TYR A 29 -11.61 -7.64 -5.98
CA TYR A 29 -12.48 -7.91 -4.84
C TYR A 29 -13.37 -6.69 -4.56
N CYS A 30 -14.61 -6.93 -4.14
CA CYS A 30 -15.55 -5.88 -3.75
C CYS A 30 -15.81 -5.96 -2.25
N ARG A 31 -15.78 -4.82 -1.55
CA ARG A 31 -16.15 -4.76 -0.13
C ARG A 31 -17.26 -3.74 0.07
N VAL A 32 -18.38 -4.19 0.61
CA VAL A 32 -19.54 -3.35 0.91
C VAL A 32 -19.44 -2.88 2.36
N ARG A 33 -19.44 -1.57 2.57
CA ARG A 33 -19.45 -1.00 3.92
C ARG A 33 -20.86 -1.04 4.53
N PRO A 34 -20.98 -1.17 5.86
CA PRO A 34 -22.24 -0.92 6.55
C PRO A 34 -22.78 0.49 6.29
N LEU A 35 -24.11 0.62 6.28
CA LEU A 35 -24.78 1.91 6.26
C LEU A 35 -24.48 2.69 7.53
N SER A 36 -24.31 4.00 7.40
CA SER A 36 -24.01 4.87 8.54
C SER A 36 -25.23 5.10 9.43
N ARG A 37 -26.43 4.95 8.88
CA ARG A 37 -27.69 5.02 9.60
C ARG A 37 -28.61 3.89 9.15
N PRO A 38 -29.37 3.26 10.07
CA PRO A 38 -30.23 2.12 9.75
C PRO A 38 -31.49 2.51 8.96
N ASP A 39 -31.85 3.80 8.91
CA ASP A 39 -32.99 4.35 8.16
C ASP A 39 -32.65 4.68 6.69
N GLN A 40 -31.39 4.48 6.28
CA GLN A 40 -30.94 4.80 4.94
C GLN A 40 -31.27 3.67 3.96
N GLU A 41 -31.81 4.02 2.80
CA GLU A 41 -32.08 3.05 1.72
C GLU A 41 -30.77 2.45 1.20
N CYS A 42 -30.72 1.12 1.12
CA CYS A 42 -29.55 0.40 0.61
C CYS A 42 -29.66 0.23 -0.90
N CYS A 43 -28.84 0.95 -1.66
CA CYS A 43 -28.79 0.82 -3.11
C CYS A 43 -27.91 -0.34 -3.60
N ILE A 44 -27.31 -1.12 -2.70
CA ILE A 44 -26.42 -2.24 -3.02
C ILE A 44 -26.92 -3.49 -2.29
N GLU A 45 -27.17 -4.55 -3.03
CA GLU A 45 -27.54 -5.86 -2.50
C GLU A 45 -26.44 -6.87 -2.87
N VAL A 46 -25.99 -7.65 -1.89
CA VAL A 46 -25.06 -8.75 -2.12
C VAL A 46 -25.90 -9.99 -2.42
N ILE A 47 -25.91 -10.44 -3.67
CA ILE A 47 -26.67 -11.64 -4.08
C ILE A 47 -25.96 -12.89 -3.58
N ASP A 48 -24.65 -12.97 -3.84
CA ASP A 48 -23.80 -14.10 -3.52
C ASP A 48 -22.34 -13.65 -3.28
N GLU A 49 -21.45 -14.61 -3.01
CA GLU A 49 -20.03 -14.38 -2.72
C GLU A 49 -19.25 -13.76 -3.88
N THR A 50 -19.82 -13.67 -5.08
CA THR A 50 -19.16 -13.14 -6.28
C THR A 50 -19.93 -11.99 -6.94
N THR A 51 -21.21 -11.80 -6.61
CA THR A 51 -22.11 -10.90 -7.35
C THR A 51 -22.78 -9.89 -6.44
N VAL A 52 -22.71 -8.62 -6.85
CA VAL A 52 -23.50 -7.52 -6.25
C VAL A 52 -24.48 -6.97 -7.26
N GLN A 53 -25.63 -6.53 -6.76
CA GLN A 53 -26.66 -5.86 -7.50
C GLN A 53 -26.83 -4.42 -7.00
N ILE A 54 -26.94 -3.50 -7.95
CA ILE A 54 -27.17 -2.09 -7.66
C ILE A 54 -28.60 -1.72 -8.04
N HIS A 55 -29.32 -1.18 -7.07
CA HIS A 55 -30.70 -0.71 -7.18
C HIS A 55 -30.70 0.83 -7.24
N PRO A 56 -31.33 1.44 -8.25
CA PRO A 56 -31.53 2.88 -8.26
C PRO A 56 -32.50 3.27 -7.12
N PRO A 57 -32.27 4.41 -6.44
CA PRO A 57 -33.19 4.89 -5.40
C PRO A 57 -34.61 5.07 -5.91
N GLU A 58 -35.60 4.86 -5.04
CA GLU A 58 -37.00 5.08 -5.39
C GLU A 58 -37.23 6.50 -5.96
N GLY A 59 -37.80 6.58 -7.16
CA GLY A 59 -38.08 7.83 -7.87
C GLY A 59 -37.05 8.27 -8.91
N TYR A 60 -35.89 7.61 -9.03
CA TYR A 60 -34.88 7.94 -10.04
C TYR A 60 -35.19 7.29 -11.40
N ARG A 61 -35.93 7.99 -12.26
CA ARG A 61 -36.28 7.54 -13.63
C ARG A 61 -35.22 7.94 -14.65
N VAL A 62 -34.37 7.00 -15.06
CA VAL A 62 -33.30 7.24 -16.06
C VAL A 62 -33.86 7.31 -17.49
N PHE A 63 -35.01 6.68 -17.78
CA PHE A 63 -35.60 6.65 -19.12
C PHE A 63 -37.08 7.08 -19.13
N ARG A 64 -37.51 7.74 -20.21
CA ARG A 64 -38.92 8.11 -20.49
C ARG A 64 -39.87 6.90 -20.55
N ASN A 65 -39.34 5.67 -20.62
CA ASN A 65 -40.08 4.44 -20.88
C ASN A 65 -40.37 3.60 -19.61
N GLY A 66 -39.91 4.03 -18.42
CA GLY A 66 -40.34 3.44 -17.15
C GLY A 66 -39.69 2.11 -16.72
N GLU A 67 -38.70 1.57 -17.45
CA GLU A 67 -37.97 0.38 -17.00
C GLU A 67 -36.78 0.74 -16.11
N TYR A 68 -36.76 0.13 -14.91
CA TYR A 68 -35.61 0.10 -14.02
C TYR A 68 -34.59 -0.91 -14.58
N ARG A 69 -33.34 -0.48 -14.78
CA ARG A 69 -32.24 -1.41 -15.06
C ARG A 69 -31.45 -1.64 -13.79
N GLU A 70 -31.84 -2.68 -13.06
CA GLU A 70 -30.98 -3.29 -12.05
C GLU A 70 -29.67 -3.70 -12.74
N THR A 71 -28.53 -3.29 -12.17
CA THR A 71 -27.23 -3.62 -12.76
C THR A 71 -26.48 -4.54 -11.82
N GLN A 72 -26.05 -5.69 -12.35
CA GLN A 72 -25.26 -6.68 -11.62
C GLN A 72 -23.79 -6.59 -12.03
N TYR A 73 -22.91 -6.75 -11.04
CA TYR A 73 -21.47 -6.78 -11.22
C TYR A 73 -20.89 -8.02 -10.54
N SER A 74 -20.03 -8.73 -11.26
CA SER A 74 -19.34 -9.92 -10.75
C SER A 74 -17.87 -9.61 -10.44
N PHE A 75 -17.40 -10.13 -9.32
CA PHE A 75 -16.06 -9.98 -8.77
C PHE A 75 -15.49 -11.36 -8.43
N LYS A 76 -14.19 -11.42 -8.11
CA LYS A 76 -13.57 -12.65 -7.62
C LYS A 76 -14.14 -13.07 -6.28
N GLU A 77 -14.35 -12.10 -5.39
CA GLU A 77 -15.06 -12.27 -4.13
C GLU A 77 -15.69 -10.94 -3.70
N VAL A 78 -16.85 -11.04 -3.04
CA VAL A 78 -17.65 -9.94 -2.53
C VAL A 78 -17.77 -10.09 -1.02
N PHE A 79 -17.20 -9.12 -0.31
CA PHE A 79 -17.27 -9.03 1.14
C PHE A 79 -18.45 -8.16 1.55
N GLY A 80 -19.45 -8.79 2.16
CA GLY A 80 -20.61 -8.10 2.73
C GLY A 80 -20.28 -7.23 3.96
N THR A 81 -21.32 -6.61 4.52
CA THR A 81 -21.19 -5.64 5.63
C THR A 81 -20.74 -6.26 6.96
N LEU A 82 -20.89 -7.57 7.12
CA LEU A 82 -20.55 -8.30 8.36
C LEU A 82 -19.12 -8.84 8.37
N VAL A 83 -18.38 -8.71 7.27
CA VAL A 83 -17.03 -9.25 7.15
C VAL A 83 -16.03 -8.46 7.99
N VAL A 84 -15.35 -9.16 8.88
CA VAL A 84 -14.29 -8.61 9.75
C VAL A 84 -12.96 -8.45 9.00
N GLN A 85 -12.09 -7.57 9.49
CA GLN A 85 -10.81 -7.27 8.84
C GLN A 85 -9.92 -8.50 8.68
N LYS A 86 -9.94 -9.41 9.66
CA LYS A 86 -9.16 -10.66 9.63
C LYS A 86 -9.53 -11.54 8.44
N GLN A 87 -10.82 -11.75 8.19
CA GLN A 87 -11.29 -12.56 7.05
C GLN A 87 -10.86 -11.95 5.73
N LEU A 88 -10.97 -10.62 5.60
CA LEU A 88 -10.50 -9.89 4.43
C LEU A 88 -8.98 -10.04 4.23
N PHE A 89 -8.20 -9.98 5.32
CA PHE A 89 -6.76 -10.18 5.30
C PHE A 89 -6.39 -11.59 4.82
N ASP A 90 -7.03 -12.61 5.39
CA ASP A 90 -6.76 -14.03 5.10
C ASP A 90 -6.96 -14.35 3.60
N VAL A 91 -7.92 -13.69 2.95
CA VAL A 91 -8.23 -13.89 1.52
C VAL A 91 -7.37 -13.01 0.60
N VAL A 92 -7.24 -11.72 0.90
CA VAL A 92 -6.67 -10.74 -0.04
C VAL A 92 -5.18 -10.53 0.16
N ALA A 93 -4.76 -10.34 1.41
CA ALA A 93 -3.43 -9.83 1.73
C ALA A 93 -2.44 -10.94 2.13
N LYS A 94 -2.90 -11.97 2.84
CA LYS A 94 -2.07 -13.12 3.23
C LYS A 94 -1.35 -13.77 2.04
N PRO A 95 -1.99 -14.06 0.89
CA PRO A 95 -1.29 -14.63 -0.26
C PRO A 95 -0.21 -13.69 -0.83
N LEU A 96 -0.41 -12.37 -0.74
CA LEU A 96 0.58 -11.39 -1.21
C LEU A 96 1.82 -11.36 -0.30
N VAL A 97 1.64 -11.52 1.01
CA VAL A 97 2.75 -11.63 1.97
C VAL A 97 3.51 -12.95 1.80
N GLU A 98 2.79 -14.05 1.58
CA GLU A 98 3.41 -15.35 1.25
C GLU A 98 4.23 -15.26 -0.04
N ASP A 99 3.69 -14.62 -1.08
CA ASP A 99 4.40 -14.40 -2.34
C ASP A 99 5.61 -13.46 -2.16
N LEU A 100 5.51 -12.43 -1.30
CA LEU A 100 6.62 -11.54 -0.95
C LEU A 100 7.78 -12.28 -0.28
N ILE A 101 7.52 -13.19 0.66
CA ILE A 101 8.58 -13.98 1.30
C ILE A 101 9.20 -14.97 0.31
N ARG A 102 8.43 -15.42 -0.69
CA ARG A 102 8.84 -16.42 -1.69
C ARG A 102 9.53 -15.88 -2.94
N GLY A 103 9.93 -14.61 -2.99
CA GLY A 103 10.62 -14.10 -4.19
C GLY A 103 9.75 -13.27 -5.15
N LYS A 104 8.48 -12.98 -4.83
CA LYS A 104 7.54 -12.34 -5.78
C LYS A 104 7.03 -10.98 -5.32
N ASN A 105 6.84 -10.09 -6.29
CA ASN A 105 6.28 -8.76 -6.03
C ASN A 105 4.76 -8.84 -5.85
N GLY A 106 4.26 -8.07 -4.87
CA GLY A 106 2.85 -7.91 -4.57
C GLY A 106 2.40 -6.46 -4.72
N LEU A 107 1.18 -6.25 -5.22
CA LEU A 107 0.61 -4.91 -5.37
C LEU A 107 -0.87 -4.94 -5.00
N LEU A 108 -1.25 -4.12 -4.02
CA LEU A 108 -2.61 -4.06 -3.51
C LEU A 108 -3.15 -2.63 -3.61
N PHE A 109 -4.28 -2.51 -4.30
CA PHE A 109 -5.02 -1.26 -4.48
C PHE A 109 -6.28 -1.25 -3.62
N THR A 110 -6.55 -0.10 -2.99
CA THR A 110 -7.90 0.20 -2.50
C THR A 110 -8.53 1.28 -3.35
N TYR A 111 -9.69 0.99 -3.93
CA TYR A 111 -10.42 1.89 -4.82
C TYR A 111 -11.84 2.14 -4.31
N GLY A 112 -12.39 3.34 -4.54
CA GLY A 112 -13.74 3.71 -4.13
C GLY A 112 -13.91 5.22 -3.89
N VAL A 113 -15.14 5.64 -3.61
CA VAL A 113 -15.52 7.05 -3.33
C VAL A 113 -15.22 7.49 -1.89
N THR A 114 -15.36 8.79 -1.57
CA THR A 114 -15.05 9.29 -0.22
C THR A 114 -16.00 8.63 0.75
N GLY A 115 -15.49 8.16 1.89
CA GLY A 115 -16.33 7.48 2.88
C GLY A 115 -16.74 6.05 2.50
N SER A 116 -16.22 5.48 1.41
CA SER A 116 -16.49 4.07 1.04
C SER A 116 -15.76 3.04 1.93
N GLY A 117 -14.93 3.48 2.88
CA GLY A 117 -14.19 2.57 3.78
C GLY A 117 -12.80 2.15 3.31
N LYS A 118 -12.17 2.86 2.36
CA LYS A 118 -10.78 2.60 1.91
C LYS A 118 -9.76 2.63 3.06
N THR A 119 -9.75 3.73 3.81
CA THR A 119 -8.85 3.90 4.97
C THR A 119 -9.13 2.88 6.06
N HIS A 120 -10.42 2.58 6.31
CA HIS A 120 -10.81 1.52 7.24
C HIS A 120 -10.27 0.17 6.77
N THR A 121 -10.37 -0.15 5.48
CA THR A 121 -9.83 -1.40 4.94
C THR A 121 -8.31 -1.48 5.10
N MET A 122 -7.60 -0.39 4.78
CA MET A 122 -6.14 -0.43 4.78
C MET A 122 -5.53 -0.32 6.17
N THR A 123 -5.92 0.69 6.94
CA THR A 123 -5.32 0.99 8.24
C THR A 123 -6.12 0.35 9.38
N GLY A 124 -7.44 0.30 9.26
CA GLY A 124 -8.34 -0.20 10.32
C GLY A 124 -8.79 0.88 11.29
N SER A 125 -9.36 0.40 12.39
CA SER A 125 -9.73 1.19 13.56
C SER A 125 -8.93 0.69 14.78
N PRO A 126 -8.77 1.48 15.85
CA PRO A 126 -8.19 0.99 17.10
C PRO A 126 -8.93 -0.27 17.57
N GLY A 127 -8.20 -1.35 17.86
CA GLY A 127 -8.73 -2.67 18.23
C GLY A 127 -9.09 -3.58 17.05
N ASP A 128 -9.23 -3.06 15.82
CA ASP A 128 -9.44 -3.87 14.60
C ASP A 128 -8.56 -3.36 13.45
N GLY A 129 -7.28 -3.72 13.53
CA GLY A 129 -6.26 -3.37 12.54
C GLY A 129 -6.65 -3.83 11.13
N GLY A 130 -6.38 -2.97 10.14
CA GLY A 130 -6.65 -3.25 8.73
C GLY A 130 -5.61 -4.15 8.07
N LEU A 131 -5.58 -4.11 6.74
CA LEU A 131 -4.64 -4.93 5.96
C LEU A 131 -3.18 -4.56 6.22
N LEU A 132 -2.83 -3.27 6.31
CA LEU A 132 -1.45 -2.81 6.51
C LEU A 132 -0.82 -3.34 7.81
N PRO A 133 -1.39 -3.11 9.02
CA PRO A 133 -0.78 -3.58 10.25
C PRO A 133 -0.69 -5.12 10.28
N ARG A 134 -1.71 -5.83 9.76
CA ARG A 134 -1.70 -7.31 9.66
C ARG A 134 -0.63 -7.83 8.70
N CYS A 135 -0.38 -7.14 7.58
CA CYS A 135 0.72 -7.48 6.67
C CYS A 135 2.08 -7.32 7.35
N LEU A 136 2.30 -6.18 8.00
CA LEU A 136 3.56 -5.91 8.70
C LEU A 136 3.79 -6.96 9.80
N ASP A 137 2.76 -7.26 10.59
CA ASP A 137 2.84 -8.25 11.65
C ASP A 137 3.17 -9.64 11.11
N MET A 138 2.49 -10.08 10.05
CA MET A 138 2.79 -11.36 9.41
C MET A 138 4.21 -11.42 8.84
N ILE A 139 4.71 -10.34 8.23
CA ILE A 139 6.09 -10.27 7.72
C ILE A 139 7.08 -10.46 8.87
N PHE A 140 6.99 -9.64 9.93
CA PHE A 140 7.95 -9.69 11.04
C PHE A 140 7.86 -10.96 11.86
N ASN A 141 6.65 -11.53 12.04
CA ASN A 141 6.47 -12.83 12.69
C ASN A 141 7.10 -13.97 11.88
N SER A 142 7.14 -13.85 10.55
CA SER A 142 7.71 -14.87 9.66
C SER A 142 9.23 -14.78 9.59
N ILE A 143 9.79 -13.58 9.43
CA ILE A 143 11.24 -13.39 9.28
C ILE A 143 11.99 -13.25 10.62
N GLY A 144 11.28 -13.19 11.75
CA GLY A 144 11.84 -12.88 13.08
C GLY A 144 13.17 -13.57 13.40
N PRO A 145 13.29 -14.91 13.28
CA PRO A 145 14.53 -15.64 13.55
C PRO A 145 15.68 -15.32 12.58
N PHE A 146 15.35 -14.84 11.38
CA PHE A 146 16.27 -14.68 10.24
C PHE A 146 16.55 -13.20 9.92
N GLN A 147 16.30 -12.29 10.86
CA GLN A 147 16.53 -10.86 10.63
C GLN A 147 18.02 -10.51 10.70
N ALA A 148 18.48 -9.77 9.69
CA ALA A 148 19.82 -9.19 9.71
C ALA A 148 19.92 -8.10 10.78
N LYS A 149 21.12 -7.91 11.33
CA LYS A 149 21.44 -6.73 12.13
C LYS A 149 21.29 -5.46 11.28
N ARG A 150 20.97 -4.31 11.89
CA ARG A 150 20.79 -3.03 11.17
C ARG A 150 22.00 -2.68 10.28
N PHE A 151 21.78 -2.01 9.15
CA PHE A 151 22.84 -1.58 8.22
C PHE A 151 23.67 -2.69 7.55
N VAL A 152 23.35 -3.97 7.75
CA VAL A 152 23.96 -5.05 6.94
C VAL A 152 23.57 -4.86 5.47
N PHE A 153 22.31 -4.52 5.22
CA PHE A 153 21.82 -4.13 3.91
C PHE A 153 21.80 -2.61 3.79
N LYS A 154 22.23 -2.11 2.64
CA LYS A 154 22.15 -0.71 2.27
C LYS A 154 21.53 -0.59 0.89
N LEU A 155 20.57 0.31 0.73
CA LEU A 155 19.96 0.57 -0.56
C LEU A 155 20.85 1.54 -1.35
N ASP A 156 21.07 1.24 -2.62
CA ASP A 156 21.76 2.09 -3.58
C ASP A 156 20.79 3.12 -4.21
N ASP A 157 21.35 4.21 -4.73
CA ASP A 157 20.62 5.29 -5.43
C ASP A 157 19.91 4.82 -6.72
N LYS A 158 20.22 3.61 -7.18
CA LYS A 158 19.64 2.98 -8.38
C LYS A 158 18.71 1.80 -8.07
N ASN A 159 18.07 1.80 -6.89
CA ASN A 159 17.16 0.72 -6.45
C ASN A 159 17.86 -0.63 -6.20
N GLY A 160 19.19 -0.64 -6.16
CA GLY A 160 19.99 -1.79 -5.77
C GLY A 160 20.02 -1.97 -4.25
N VAL A 161 20.46 -3.15 -3.81
CA VAL A 161 20.84 -3.40 -2.41
C VAL A 161 22.26 -3.91 -2.39
N ASP A 162 23.07 -3.29 -1.55
CA ASP A 162 24.44 -3.68 -1.27
C ASP A 162 24.53 -4.28 0.14
N VAL A 163 25.35 -5.30 0.29
CA VAL A 163 25.65 -5.91 1.60
C VAL A 163 26.93 -5.28 2.13
N GLN A 164 26.82 -4.51 3.21
CA GLN A 164 27.97 -3.89 3.87
C GLN A 164 28.79 -4.93 4.65
N CYS A 165 30.10 -4.73 4.72
CA CYS A 165 30.94 -5.52 5.61
C CYS A 165 30.58 -5.24 7.08
N GLU A 166 30.87 -6.18 7.97
CA GLU A 166 30.50 -6.05 9.39
C GLU A 166 31.07 -4.78 10.03
N VAL A 167 32.29 -4.39 9.67
CA VAL A 167 32.97 -3.20 10.20
C VAL A 167 32.21 -1.92 9.82
N ASP A 168 31.82 -1.77 8.55
CA ASP A 168 31.10 -0.58 8.07
C ASP A 168 29.70 -0.50 8.66
N ALA A 169 29.00 -1.65 8.72
CA ALA A 169 27.70 -1.74 9.36
C ALA A 169 27.77 -1.37 10.85
N LEU A 170 28.81 -1.80 11.57
CA LEU A 170 29.04 -1.43 12.98
C LEU A 170 29.33 0.07 13.14
N LEU A 171 30.13 0.66 12.25
CA LEU A 171 30.42 2.09 12.29
C LEU A 171 29.17 2.94 12.03
N GLU A 172 28.30 2.55 11.10
CA GLU A 172 27.02 3.24 10.87
C GLU A 172 26.06 3.12 12.07
N ARG A 173 25.99 1.93 12.71
CA ARG A 173 25.25 1.76 13.98
C ARG A 173 25.74 2.72 15.05
N GLN A 174 27.06 2.76 15.28
CA GLN A 174 27.66 3.64 16.28
C GLN A 174 27.41 5.13 15.96
N LYS A 175 27.51 5.53 14.68
CA LYS A 175 27.19 6.91 14.26
C LYS A 175 25.74 7.26 14.54
N ARG A 176 24.80 6.37 14.26
CA ARG A 176 23.37 6.58 14.55
C ARG A 176 23.10 6.68 16.04
N ASP A 177 23.71 5.82 16.85
CA ASP A 177 23.57 5.87 18.31
C ASP A 177 24.23 7.12 18.91
N ALA A 178 25.27 7.64 18.27
CA ALA A 178 25.95 8.88 18.65
C ALA A 178 25.22 10.16 18.19
N MET A 179 24.25 10.08 17.26
CA MET A 179 23.45 11.24 16.88
C MET A 179 22.52 11.62 18.05
N PRO A 180 22.54 12.88 18.51
CA PRO A 180 21.62 13.32 19.55
C PRO A 180 20.19 13.23 19.02
N ILE A 181 19.39 12.33 19.62
CA ILE A 181 17.95 12.30 19.42
C ILE A 181 17.43 13.73 19.68
N PRO A 182 16.65 14.34 18.77
CA PRO A 182 16.06 15.64 19.03
C PRO A 182 15.34 15.56 20.39
N LYS A 183 15.75 16.41 21.33
CA LYS A 183 15.22 16.46 22.70
C LYS A 183 13.71 16.69 22.66
N THR A 184 12.95 15.61 22.67
CA THR A 184 11.57 15.58 23.17
C THR A 184 11.63 15.09 24.61
N PRO A 185 10.73 15.54 25.50
CA PRO A 185 10.88 15.30 26.93
C PRO A 185 10.94 13.80 27.22
N SER A 186 11.93 13.43 28.03
CA SER A 186 12.19 12.09 28.56
C SER A 186 11.02 11.60 29.43
N GLY A 187 9.88 11.28 28.82
CA GLY A 187 8.98 10.25 29.29
C GLY A 187 9.27 9.00 28.48
N LYS A 188 9.15 7.80 29.08
CA LYS A 188 9.01 6.54 28.33
C LYS A 188 8.22 6.84 27.06
N ARG A 189 8.75 6.53 25.86
CA ARG A 189 8.01 6.68 24.60
C ARG A 189 6.72 5.87 24.75
N GLN A 190 5.67 6.50 25.25
CA GLN A 190 4.35 5.93 25.24
C GLN A 190 3.94 6.05 23.79
N ILE A 191 3.96 4.91 23.11
CA ILE A 191 3.18 4.72 21.90
C ILE A 191 1.80 5.29 22.24
N ASP A 192 1.37 6.30 21.50
CA ASP A 192 0.10 6.94 21.79
C ASP A 192 -0.98 5.84 21.79
N PRO A 193 -1.81 5.75 22.85
CA PRO A 193 -2.68 4.59 23.10
C PRO A 193 -3.54 4.21 21.89
N GLU A 194 -3.93 5.20 21.09
CA GLU A 194 -4.70 4.99 19.85
C GLU A 194 -3.92 4.18 18.80
N PHE A 195 -2.58 4.23 18.81
CA PHE A 195 -1.69 3.45 17.93
C PHE A 195 -1.41 2.05 18.45
N ALA A 196 -1.19 1.90 19.77
CA ALA A 196 -0.94 0.60 20.36
C ALA A 196 -2.12 -0.35 20.10
N ASP A 197 -3.35 0.17 20.20
CA ASP A 197 -4.56 -0.60 19.94
C ASP A 197 -4.76 -0.95 18.45
N MET A 198 -4.15 -0.20 17.53
CA MET A 198 -4.22 -0.49 16.09
C MET A 198 -3.18 -1.53 15.64
N ILE A 199 -2.07 -1.64 16.38
CA ILE A 199 -0.99 -2.61 16.16
C ILE A 199 -1.24 -3.92 16.92
N ASN A 200 -2.03 -3.90 18.00
CA ASN A 200 -2.39 -5.09 18.77
C ASN A 200 -3.34 -6.03 18.00
N VAL A 201 -2.80 -6.64 16.95
CA VAL A 201 -3.44 -7.70 16.20
C VAL A 201 -3.18 -8.99 16.99
N GLN A 202 -4.21 -9.53 17.64
CA GLN A 202 -4.10 -10.77 18.43
C GLN A 202 -3.85 -12.04 17.56
N ASP A 203 -3.57 -11.88 16.27
CA ASP A 203 -3.39 -12.97 15.32
C ASP A 203 -1.89 -13.16 15.05
N HIS A 204 -1.28 -14.16 15.69
CA HIS A 204 0.09 -14.61 15.37
C HIS A 204 0.13 -15.36 14.03
N CYS A 205 -0.15 -14.67 12.93
CA CYS A 205 -0.04 -15.23 11.58
C CYS A 205 1.43 -15.25 11.16
N LYS A 206 1.91 -16.38 10.67
CA LYS A 206 3.25 -16.55 10.11
C LYS A 206 3.21 -17.41 8.85
N VAL A 207 4.17 -17.21 7.95
CA VAL A 207 4.44 -18.10 6.82
C VAL A 207 5.24 -19.30 7.32
N GLU A 208 4.88 -20.52 6.91
CA GLU A 208 5.53 -21.75 7.37
C GLU A 208 6.83 -22.06 6.61
N ASP A 209 6.89 -21.73 5.32
CA ASP A 209 8.01 -22.07 4.43
C ASP A 209 8.95 -20.87 4.20
N VAL A 210 9.55 -20.33 5.26
CA VAL A 210 10.60 -19.29 5.13
C VAL A 210 11.94 -19.97 4.86
N ASP A 211 12.75 -19.41 3.96
CA ASP A 211 14.07 -19.94 3.63
C ASP A 211 15.06 -19.61 4.76
N GLU A 212 15.43 -20.64 5.53
CA GLU A 212 16.31 -20.51 6.71
C GLU A 212 17.76 -20.19 6.32
N ASP A 213 18.14 -20.47 5.08
CA ASP A 213 19.49 -20.19 4.56
C ASP A 213 19.64 -18.73 4.15
N ASN A 214 18.58 -17.91 4.23
CA ASN A 214 18.62 -16.49 3.92
C ASN A 214 18.48 -15.62 5.17
N VAL A 215 19.13 -14.47 5.12
CA VAL A 215 18.92 -13.38 6.07
C VAL A 215 18.07 -12.28 5.43
N TYR A 216 17.21 -11.66 6.23
CA TYR A 216 16.22 -10.71 5.77
C TYR A 216 16.38 -9.32 6.40
N SER A 217 16.08 -8.27 5.64
CA SER A 217 15.85 -6.93 6.19
C SER A 217 14.69 -6.24 5.50
N VAL A 218 13.96 -5.43 6.26
CA VAL A 218 12.76 -4.75 5.79
C VAL A 218 13.04 -3.26 5.71
N PHE A 219 12.70 -2.67 4.57
CA PHE A 219 12.74 -1.23 4.36
C PHE A 219 11.35 -0.74 4.00
N VAL A 220 10.99 0.44 4.49
CA VAL A 220 9.72 1.08 4.14
C VAL A 220 9.95 2.45 3.54
N SER A 221 9.20 2.77 2.51
CA SER A 221 9.13 4.12 1.96
C SER A 221 7.67 4.55 1.84
N TYR A 222 7.43 5.86 1.94
CA TYR A 222 6.08 6.39 1.87
C TYR A 222 6.01 7.63 1.00
N ILE A 223 5.33 7.51 -0.14
CA ILE A 223 5.20 8.59 -1.12
C ILE A 223 3.76 9.01 -1.30
N GLU A 224 3.59 10.24 -1.78
CA GLU A 224 2.31 10.79 -2.18
C GLU A 224 2.40 11.35 -3.60
N ILE A 225 1.57 10.84 -4.49
CA ILE A 225 1.40 11.34 -5.85
C ILE A 225 0.21 12.29 -5.86
N TYR A 226 0.44 13.54 -6.27
CA TYR A 226 -0.60 14.55 -6.36
C TYR A 226 -0.30 15.55 -7.45
N ASN A 227 -1.32 15.88 -8.23
CA ASN A 227 -1.18 16.79 -9.36
C ASN A 227 0.00 16.42 -10.27
N ASN A 228 0.18 15.11 -10.51
CA ASN A 228 1.30 14.52 -11.26
C ASN A 228 2.70 14.74 -10.67
N TYR A 229 2.82 15.21 -9.43
CA TYR A 229 4.08 15.31 -8.69
C TYR A 229 4.18 14.23 -7.62
N ILE A 230 5.40 13.74 -7.39
CA ILE A 230 5.72 12.73 -6.38
C ILE A 230 6.39 13.41 -5.19
N TYR A 231 5.80 13.26 -4.01
CA TYR A 231 6.28 13.81 -2.76
C TYR A 231 6.71 12.69 -1.82
N ASP A 232 7.84 12.88 -1.15
CA ASP A 232 8.30 11.97 -0.10
C ASP A 232 7.72 12.38 1.26
N LEU A 233 6.90 11.49 1.83
CA LEU A 233 6.24 11.72 3.11
C LEU A 233 7.15 11.45 4.32
N LEU A 234 8.33 10.84 4.11
CA LEU A 234 9.29 10.49 5.16
C LEU A 234 10.51 11.42 5.19
N GLU A 235 10.73 12.20 4.14
CA GLU A 235 11.82 13.18 4.07
C GLU A 235 11.76 14.18 5.25
N GLU A 236 12.86 14.31 5.99
CA GLU A 236 12.94 15.19 7.17
C GLU A 236 13.22 16.66 6.82
N ALA A 237 13.53 16.95 5.55
CA ALA A 237 13.74 18.31 5.10
C ALA A 237 12.50 19.16 5.45
N PRO A 238 12.67 20.34 6.07
CA PRO A 238 11.57 21.26 6.27
C PRO A 238 10.95 21.51 4.89
N PHE A 239 9.62 21.39 4.79
CA PHE A 239 8.90 21.79 3.59
C PHE A 239 9.44 23.16 3.20
N GLU A 240 10.16 23.27 2.08
CA GLU A 240 10.65 24.56 1.64
C GLU A 240 9.39 25.44 1.56
N PRO A 241 9.31 26.54 2.34
CA PRO A 241 8.16 27.40 2.27
C PRO A 241 8.04 27.83 0.83
N ILE A 242 6.81 27.83 0.31
CA ILE A 242 6.54 28.16 -1.09
C ILE A 242 7.16 29.52 -1.38
N LYS A 243 8.35 29.54 -1.99
CA LYS A 243 9.07 30.79 -2.25
C LYS A 243 8.33 31.49 -3.38
N PRO A 244 7.98 32.78 -3.23
CA PRO A 244 7.43 33.53 -4.34
C PRO A 244 8.46 33.52 -5.46
N LYS A 245 8.01 33.20 -6.68
CA LYS A 245 8.85 33.34 -7.87
C LYS A 245 9.32 34.79 -7.94
N TRP A 246 10.63 34.97 -8.00
CA TRP A 246 11.27 36.28 -8.00
C TRP A 246 11.72 36.57 -9.43
N ASN A 247 11.36 37.71 -9.98
CA ASN A 247 11.80 38.10 -11.31
C ASN A 247 13.25 38.60 -11.30
N ASN A 248 13.87 38.73 -12.47
CA ASN A 248 15.25 39.25 -12.62
C ASN A 248 15.45 40.68 -12.06
N CYS A 249 14.38 41.37 -11.64
CA CYS A 249 14.38 42.73 -11.12
C CYS A 249 14.22 42.80 -9.60
N ASN A 250 14.38 41.68 -8.92
CA ASN A 250 14.21 41.60 -7.48
C ASN A 250 12.84 42.06 -6.93
N THR A 251 11.75 41.64 -7.57
CA THR A 251 10.38 41.88 -7.08
C THR A 251 9.55 40.59 -7.07
N PRO A 252 8.65 40.40 -6.08
CA PRO A 252 7.81 39.21 -6.01
C PRO A 252 6.75 39.25 -7.12
N VAL A 253 6.65 38.18 -7.91
CA VAL A 253 5.65 38.06 -8.99
C VAL A 253 4.25 38.06 -8.35
N ARG A 254 3.45 39.10 -8.64
CA ARG A 254 2.12 39.35 -8.04
C ARG A 254 1.02 38.36 -8.40
N ASN A 255 1.27 37.43 -9.34
CA ASN A 255 0.29 36.46 -9.79
C ASN A 255 0.75 35.06 -9.38
N GLY A 256 0.31 34.58 -8.21
CA GLY A 256 0.00 33.17 -7.87
C GLY A 256 0.94 32.01 -8.25
N ASP A 257 2.09 32.25 -8.86
CA ASP A 257 3.01 31.24 -9.38
C ASP A 257 3.88 30.74 -8.25
N PHE A 258 3.28 29.88 -7.43
CA PHE A 258 3.94 29.12 -6.39
C PHE A 258 4.92 28.12 -7.02
N ILE A 259 6.16 28.06 -6.54
CA ILE A 259 7.10 26.98 -6.91
C ILE A 259 6.65 25.73 -6.12
N PRO A 260 6.13 24.68 -6.78
CA PRO A 260 5.79 23.45 -6.07
C PRO A 260 7.07 22.85 -5.45
N PRO A 261 6.96 22.11 -4.33
CA PRO A 261 8.10 21.36 -3.79
C PRO A 261 8.70 20.50 -4.89
N GLN A 262 10.02 20.37 -4.91
CA GLN A 262 10.70 19.59 -5.94
C GLN A 262 10.17 18.16 -5.95
N SER A 263 9.48 17.80 -7.02
CA SER A 263 8.98 16.44 -7.21
C SER A 263 10.14 15.48 -7.27
N LYS A 264 10.01 14.35 -6.58
CA LYS A 264 10.87 13.20 -6.82
C LYS A 264 10.67 12.69 -8.24
N ILE A 265 11.69 12.05 -8.79
CA ILE A 265 11.73 11.61 -10.20
C ILE A 265 11.52 10.10 -10.24
N LEU A 266 10.58 9.66 -11.08
CA LEU A 266 10.39 8.25 -11.39
C LEU A 266 11.44 7.81 -12.43
N ARG A 267 12.13 6.70 -12.15
CA ARG A 267 13.14 6.11 -13.03
C ARG A 267 12.91 4.60 -13.15
N GLU A 268 13.60 4.01 -14.12
CA GLU A 268 13.62 2.57 -14.39
C GLU A 268 15.03 2.05 -14.08
N ASP A 269 15.12 0.92 -13.37
CA ASP A 269 16.40 0.28 -13.05
C ASP A 269 16.85 -0.68 -14.16
N GLN A 270 17.99 -1.36 -13.95
CA GLN A 270 18.54 -2.31 -14.93
C GLN A 270 17.67 -3.55 -15.15
N ASN A 271 16.77 -3.83 -14.20
CA ASN A 271 15.85 -4.96 -14.20
C ASN A 271 14.45 -4.56 -14.71
N HIS A 272 14.32 -3.37 -15.30
CA HIS A 272 13.05 -2.79 -15.76
C HIS A 272 12.01 -2.56 -14.65
N ASN A 273 12.45 -2.44 -13.39
CA ASN A 273 11.56 -2.04 -12.30
C ASN A 273 11.53 -0.52 -12.16
N MET A 274 10.32 0.00 -11.92
CA MET A 274 10.10 1.42 -11.67
C MET A 274 10.42 1.76 -10.21
N TYR A 275 11.21 2.81 -9.99
CA TYR A 275 11.55 3.29 -8.66
C TYR A 275 11.58 4.82 -8.59
N VAL A 276 11.41 5.37 -7.39
CA VAL A 276 11.47 6.82 -7.15
C VAL A 276 12.86 7.19 -6.66
N THR A 277 13.62 7.94 -7.46
CA THR A 277 14.99 8.34 -7.13
C THR A 277 15.01 9.35 -5.98
N GLY A 278 15.91 9.13 -5.02
CA GLY A 278 16.07 10.00 -3.85
C GLY A 278 14.88 9.97 -2.90
N CYS A 279 14.08 8.89 -2.93
CA CYS A 279 13.07 8.61 -1.93
C CYS A 279 13.72 8.10 -0.65
N THR A 280 13.25 8.58 0.49
CA THR A 280 13.70 8.14 1.81
C THR A 280 13.19 6.72 2.05
N GLU A 281 14.12 5.80 2.28
CA GLU A 281 13.83 4.40 2.60
C GLU A 281 14.36 4.11 4.00
N VAL A 282 13.48 3.67 4.89
CA VAL A 282 13.78 3.52 6.32
C VAL A 282 13.86 2.03 6.63
N GLU A 283 15.02 1.58 7.11
CA GLU A 283 15.18 0.23 7.66
C GLU A 283 14.39 0.10 8.97
N VAL A 284 13.55 -0.94 9.07
CA VAL A 284 12.66 -1.21 10.19
C VAL A 284 12.85 -2.64 10.71
N LYS A 285 12.78 -2.83 12.04
CA LYS A 285 13.03 -4.14 12.69
C LYS A 285 11.82 -4.75 13.38
N SER A 286 10.72 -4.02 13.46
CA SER A 286 9.48 -4.53 14.02
C SER A 286 8.24 -3.88 13.40
N THR A 287 7.09 -4.52 13.63
CA THR A 287 5.78 -4.01 13.23
C THR A 287 5.54 -2.60 13.77
N GLU A 288 5.92 -2.37 15.03
CA GLU A 288 5.77 -1.07 15.70
C GLU A 288 6.61 0.00 15.00
N GLU A 289 7.87 -0.28 14.70
CA GLU A 289 8.75 0.69 14.04
C GLU A 289 8.24 1.03 12.62
N ALA A 290 7.82 0.03 11.85
CA ALA A 290 7.25 0.24 10.52
C ALA A 290 5.96 1.08 10.58
N PHE A 291 5.11 0.83 11.58
CA PHE A 291 3.87 1.56 11.77
C PHE A 291 4.11 3.00 12.28
N GLU A 292 5.12 3.22 13.11
CA GLU A 292 5.58 4.56 13.50
C GLU A 292 6.00 5.39 12.29
N VAL A 293 6.75 4.78 11.35
CA VAL A 293 7.17 5.43 10.10
C VAL A 293 5.96 5.76 9.23
N PHE A 294 5.02 4.83 9.08
CA PHE A 294 3.75 5.06 8.38
C PHE A 294 3.00 6.25 9.01
N TRP A 295 2.86 6.28 10.33
CA TRP A 295 2.13 7.32 11.04
C TRP A 295 2.80 8.70 10.94
N ARG A 296 4.13 8.74 10.97
CA ARG A 296 4.91 9.96 10.70
C ARG A 296 4.56 10.54 9.33
N GLY A 297 4.52 9.71 8.29
CA GLY A 297 4.11 10.16 6.96
C GLY A 297 2.64 10.59 6.89
N GLN A 298 1.74 9.92 7.62
CA GLN A 298 0.34 10.33 7.75
C GLN A 298 0.18 11.72 8.38
N LYS A 299 0.94 12.03 9.44
CA LYS A 299 0.98 13.36 10.05
C LYS A 299 1.47 14.41 9.06
N LYS A 300 2.56 14.14 8.33
CA LYS A 300 3.09 15.06 7.32
C LYS A 300 2.07 15.34 6.22
N ARG A 301 1.38 14.30 5.73
CA ARG A 301 0.29 14.42 4.75
C ARG A 301 -0.87 15.29 5.26
N ARG A 302 -1.30 15.13 6.52
CA ARG A 302 -2.36 15.96 7.13
C ARG A 302 -1.95 17.43 7.21
N ILE A 303 -0.71 17.73 7.60
CA ILE A 303 -0.20 19.10 7.69
C ILE A 303 -0.17 19.75 6.30
N ALA A 304 0.39 19.06 5.29
CA ALA A 304 0.43 19.54 3.91
C ALA A 304 -0.99 19.81 3.35
N ASN A 305 -1.97 18.98 3.70
CA ASN A 305 -3.37 19.19 3.33
C ASN A 305 -3.94 20.51 3.87
N THR A 306 -3.71 20.82 5.15
CA THR A 306 -4.21 22.05 5.78
C THR A 306 -3.53 23.32 5.27
N GLN A 307 -2.24 23.26 4.92
CA GLN A 307 -1.49 24.42 4.43
C GLN A 307 -1.81 24.74 2.96
N LEU A 308 -2.24 23.75 2.17
CA LEU A 308 -2.47 23.89 0.73
C LEU A 308 -3.96 23.86 0.32
N ASN A 309 -4.91 23.90 1.28
CA ASN A 309 -6.34 23.63 1.04
C ASN A 309 -6.56 22.33 0.23
N ARG A 310 -5.71 21.33 0.48
CA ARG A 310 -5.63 20.10 -0.29
C ARG A 310 -6.41 19.02 0.43
N GLU A 311 -7.49 18.56 -0.19
CA GLU A 311 -8.30 17.46 0.36
C GLU A 311 -7.62 16.12 0.07
N SER A 312 -7.58 15.22 1.05
CA SER A 312 -7.02 13.86 0.89
C SER A 312 -7.72 13.02 -0.21
N SER A 313 -8.87 13.50 -0.70
CA SER A 313 -9.66 12.97 -1.81
C SER A 313 -9.01 13.13 -3.19
N ARG A 314 -7.92 13.91 -3.29
CA ARG A 314 -7.26 14.26 -4.56
C ARG A 314 -5.83 13.74 -4.69
N SER A 315 -5.32 13.04 -3.69
CA SER A 315 -3.95 12.54 -3.67
C SER A 315 -3.85 11.04 -3.45
N HIS A 316 -2.84 10.48 -4.08
CA HIS A 316 -2.56 9.06 -4.08
C HIS A 316 -1.40 8.77 -3.11
N SER A 317 -1.64 8.09 -1.99
CA SER A 317 -0.58 7.62 -1.09
C SER A 317 -0.13 6.20 -1.45
N VAL A 318 1.18 5.96 -1.49
CA VAL A 318 1.77 4.66 -1.79
C VAL A 318 2.77 4.32 -0.70
N PHE A 319 2.43 3.35 0.13
CA PHE A 319 3.33 2.81 1.14
C PHE A 319 3.99 1.56 0.59
N ILE A 320 5.32 1.56 0.51
CA ILE A 320 6.10 0.51 -0.12
C ILE A 320 6.85 -0.22 0.98
N ILE A 321 6.67 -1.54 1.04
CA ILE A 321 7.44 -2.43 1.90
C ILE A 321 8.41 -3.19 1.00
N LYS A 322 9.71 -3.03 1.24
CA LYS A 322 10.76 -3.77 0.57
C LYS A 322 11.31 -4.84 1.50
N LEU A 323 11.33 -6.07 1.02
CA LEU A 323 12.03 -7.18 1.68
C LEU A 323 13.32 -7.44 0.92
N ALA A 324 14.46 -7.18 1.57
CA ALA A 324 15.77 -7.57 1.09
C ALA A 324 16.11 -8.94 1.68
N GLN A 325 16.58 -9.86 0.84
CA GLN A 325 17.06 -11.17 1.27
C GLN A 325 18.44 -11.47 0.66
N ALA A 326 19.31 -12.12 1.42
CA ALA A 326 20.59 -12.61 0.92
C ALA A 326 20.96 -13.95 1.58
N PRO A 327 21.61 -14.86 0.85
CA PRO A 327 22.01 -16.15 1.37
C PRO A 327 23.14 -16.03 2.39
N LEU A 328 23.10 -16.87 3.41
CA LEU A 328 24.14 -17.02 4.42
C LEU A 328 25.24 -18.00 3.93
N ASP A 329 26.41 -17.89 4.55
CA ASP A 329 27.51 -18.82 4.37
C ASP A 329 27.18 -20.22 4.95
N ALA A 330 28.04 -21.20 4.68
CA ALA A 330 27.84 -22.58 5.14
C ALA A 330 27.80 -22.70 6.69
N ASP A 331 28.34 -21.70 7.39
CA ASP A 331 28.37 -21.62 8.84
C ASP A 331 27.14 -20.90 9.42
N GLY A 332 26.36 -20.20 8.57
CA GLY A 332 25.16 -19.45 8.95
C GLY A 332 25.45 -18.10 9.62
N ASP A 333 26.70 -17.66 9.64
CA ASP A 333 27.17 -16.53 10.43
C ASP A 333 27.31 -15.24 9.60
N ASN A 334 27.65 -15.36 8.31
CA ASN A 334 27.87 -14.19 7.44
C ASN A 334 27.06 -14.27 6.16
N VAL A 335 26.72 -13.09 5.62
CA VAL A 335 26.06 -12.97 4.32
C VAL A 335 27.05 -13.23 3.21
N LEU A 336 26.73 -14.15 2.29
CA LEU A 336 27.55 -14.40 1.10
C LEU A 336 27.59 -13.16 0.21
N GLN A 337 28.80 -12.64 -0.02
CA GLN A 337 29.04 -11.46 -0.87
C GLN A 337 29.31 -11.82 -2.34
N GLU A 338 29.20 -13.08 -2.76
CA GLU A 338 29.47 -13.47 -4.14
C GLU A 338 28.45 -12.83 -5.12
N GLU A 339 28.97 -12.11 -6.13
CA GLU A 339 28.20 -11.35 -7.15
C GLU A 339 27.13 -12.15 -7.90
N LEU A 340 27.16 -13.49 -7.84
CA LEU A 340 26.24 -14.38 -8.57
C LEU A 340 24.88 -14.59 -7.87
N LYS A 341 24.74 -14.16 -6.61
CA LYS A 341 23.46 -14.19 -5.87
C LYS A 341 23.17 -12.81 -5.30
N CYS A 342 22.94 -11.82 -6.17
CA CYS A 342 22.57 -10.48 -5.76
C CYS A 342 21.39 -10.51 -4.78
N PRO A 343 21.41 -9.69 -3.72
CA PRO A 343 20.29 -9.59 -2.80
C PRO A 343 19.02 -9.22 -3.58
N ALA A 344 17.99 -10.06 -3.45
CA ALA A 344 16.72 -9.80 -4.12
C ALA A 344 15.96 -8.74 -3.33
N VAL A 345 15.59 -7.65 -4.01
CA VAL A 345 14.73 -6.61 -3.48
C VAL A 345 13.32 -6.85 -4.00
N MET A 346 12.41 -7.13 -3.08
CA MET A 346 11.03 -7.41 -3.44
C MET A 346 10.10 -6.36 -2.88
N PHE A 347 9.07 -6.03 -3.64
CA PHE A 347 8.18 -4.92 -3.35
C PHE A 347 6.78 -5.44 -3.03
N CYS A 348 6.27 -5.08 -1.86
CA CYS A 348 4.85 -5.05 -1.59
C CYS A 348 4.40 -3.59 -1.54
N CYS A 349 3.75 -3.14 -2.62
CA CYS A 349 3.19 -1.80 -2.71
C CYS A 349 1.75 -1.80 -2.20
N LEU A 350 1.50 -1.02 -1.16
CA LEU A 350 0.18 -0.81 -0.60
C LEU A 350 -0.30 0.60 -0.96
N LEU A 351 -1.18 0.66 -1.96
CA LEU A 351 -1.62 1.90 -2.55
C LEU A 351 -2.97 2.33 -1.94
N MET A 352 -2.96 3.45 -1.24
CA MET A 352 -4.10 4.14 -0.63
C MET A 352 -4.44 5.38 -1.42
N THR A 353 -5.42 5.31 -2.31
CA THR A 353 -5.68 6.47 -3.16
C THR A 353 -7.13 6.72 -3.50
N SER A 354 -7.36 7.98 -3.84
CA SER A 354 -8.61 8.69 -3.67
C SER A 354 -9.46 8.74 -4.94
N ASN A 355 -10.67 9.26 -4.71
CA ASN A 355 -11.91 9.07 -5.45
C ASN A 355 -11.88 9.52 -6.92
N PRO A 356 -12.84 9.03 -7.75
CA PRO A 356 -13.20 9.77 -8.96
C PRO A 356 -13.60 11.22 -8.61
N PRO A 357 -13.42 12.18 -9.53
CA PRO A 357 -13.79 13.57 -9.28
C PRO A 357 -15.23 13.65 -8.80
N VAL A 358 -15.44 14.29 -7.64
CA VAL A 358 -16.76 14.82 -7.29
C VAL A 358 -17.06 15.87 -8.35
N TRP A 359 -17.92 15.53 -9.31
CA TRP A 359 -18.60 16.55 -10.11
C TRP A 359 -19.47 17.32 -9.12
N LYS A 360 -18.92 18.40 -8.54
CA LYS A 360 -19.77 19.40 -7.91
C LYS A 360 -20.62 20.01 -9.01
N PRO A 361 -21.96 19.92 -8.96
CA PRO A 361 -22.82 20.69 -9.85
C PRO A 361 -22.85 22.15 -9.35
N GLU A 362 -21.71 22.82 -9.35
CA GLU A 362 -21.59 24.27 -9.10
C GLU A 362 -21.15 24.93 -10.42
N ALA A 363 -21.93 24.70 -11.48
CA ALA A 363 -21.82 25.42 -12.76
C ALA A 363 -23.14 25.48 -13.54
N PHE A 364 -24.28 25.23 -12.90
CA PHE A 364 -25.61 25.47 -13.47
C PHE A 364 -26.54 26.05 -12.40
N SER A 365 -26.13 27.16 -11.79
CA SER A 365 -27.08 28.09 -11.17
C SER A 365 -27.27 29.28 -12.12
N SER A 366 -28.35 29.22 -12.88
CA SER A 366 -29.17 30.39 -13.23
C SER A 366 -28.46 31.60 -13.85
N SER A 367 -28.16 31.51 -15.15
CA SER A 367 -28.40 32.62 -16.06
C SER A 367 -29.75 32.44 -16.74
N TYR A 368 -30.83 32.51 -15.95
CA TYR A 368 -32.17 32.82 -16.45
C TYR A 368 -32.62 34.06 -15.68
N SER A 369 -32.11 35.22 -16.12
CA SER A 369 -32.76 36.48 -15.81
C SER A 369 -33.92 36.61 -16.79
N ASP A 370 -35.12 36.33 -16.29
CA ASP A 370 -36.39 36.58 -16.95
C ASP A 370 -36.41 37.96 -17.59
N THR A 371 -36.58 37.97 -18.91
CA THR A 371 -36.95 39.16 -19.67
C THR A 371 -38.47 39.24 -19.67
N SER A 372 -39.06 39.71 -18.56
CA SER A 372 -40.48 40.07 -18.54
C SER A 372 -40.63 41.50 -19.06
N VAL A 373 -40.83 41.61 -20.37
CA VAL A 373 -41.34 42.81 -21.04
C VAL A 373 -42.78 43.03 -20.60
N ASN A 374 -43.03 44.09 -19.85
CA ASN A 374 -44.39 44.59 -19.59
C ASN A 374 -44.85 45.39 -20.82
N TYR A 375 -45.97 44.97 -21.41
CA TYR A 375 -46.78 45.77 -22.33
C TYR A 375 -48.22 45.88 -21.79
N SER A 376 -48.88 46.97 -22.19
CA SER A 376 -50.26 47.44 -21.94
C SER A 376 -50.43 48.27 -20.66
N ASN A 377 -50.94 49.50 -20.68
CA ASN A 377 -51.58 50.33 -21.72
C ASN A 377 -51.21 51.81 -21.51
#